data_AF-A0A1J5U2Z8-F1
#
_entry.id   AF-A0A1J5U2Z8-F1
#
_cell.length_a   1.000
_cell.length_b   1.000
_cell.length_c   1.000
_cell.angle_alpha   90.00
_cell.angle_beta   90.00
_cell.angle_gamma   90.00
#
_symmetry.space_group_name_H-M   'P 1'
#
loop_
_entity.id
_entity.type
_entity.pdbx_description
1 polymer ?
#
loop_
_entity_poly.entity_id
_entity_poly.type
_entity_poly.pdbx_seq_one_letter_code
_entity_poly.pdbx_strand_id
1 'polypeptide(L)'
;MAMRGIVTRANHRVVTVHDTQQAWTQLRELVKIDLIFLELKLKGENGIAFLGRLRADPFFRHVPAVVYSSVGDQAVVRRALALSVQNYLIKPFNDDHIYNEIAKAVANSWRGEMFEEERSFTAQMGLSTATLKAMREKLLGEIDTISALLKNALLADIQKKIPGQLDLVAADAEASGVWVLFDCIDRIRPLVSAEQWKDLEAFVPDLDFVKRLIFCQIHPDHLPEGFLDEREKRERDEARERSRWLDVDVSISGQIVDRQAIEVQVDSLAGCPVVDSVAASFAMFADGQVSNLARVQDVVAKDPGLSTQVLIAVNKIERENMNQVEDPRVAISLLGELRLNSLAKTLLTVEERHMHAPPITWPHYWMFMMGVARLSEFTCRYMEFKDMDAVAYTAGLIHDIGKLLLLRLHPFGFQAMVNHAKQHGIPLHTAEQRYIGTNTREMGARFAVKHGLPRVYCNVIQWVESPERAEADQEIVAAVSLARHLCLHNHVGYCGDVPRDRSPDIELTEAWHVLRQHVFPSFNLRQFEAQAHAFSKEIRLELLGRIL
;
A
#
# COMPACT_ATOMS: atom_id res chain seq x y z
N MET A 1 -6.07 6.55 -27.70
CA MET A 1 -5.67 7.70 -26.85
C MET A 1 -6.59 8.90 -26.97
N ALA A 2 -6.91 9.43 -28.16
CA ALA A 2 -7.77 10.62 -28.29
C ALA A 2 -9.19 10.46 -27.69
N MET A 3 -9.90 9.35 -27.95
CA MET A 3 -11.23 9.09 -27.37
C MET A 3 -11.24 9.13 -25.83
N ARG A 4 -10.24 8.53 -25.19
CA ARG A 4 -10.08 8.55 -23.73
C ARG A 4 -10.01 9.99 -23.22
N GLY A 5 -9.21 10.85 -23.86
CA GLY A 5 -9.12 12.27 -23.51
C GLY A 5 -10.45 13.01 -23.64
N ILE A 6 -11.21 12.77 -24.71
CA ILE A 6 -12.51 13.42 -24.95
C ILE A 6 -13.52 13.01 -23.86
N VAL A 7 -13.64 11.71 -23.59
CA VAL A 7 -14.58 11.16 -22.60
C VAL A 7 -14.24 11.63 -21.18
N THR A 8 -12.96 11.61 -20.80
CA THR A 8 -12.52 12.07 -19.47
C THR A 8 -12.75 13.58 -19.27
N ARG A 9 -12.60 14.42 -20.31
CA ARG A 9 -12.92 15.86 -20.22
C ARG A 9 -14.39 16.16 -19.93
N ALA A 10 -15.29 15.25 -20.31
CA ALA A 10 -16.71 15.34 -20.00
C ALA A 10 -17.08 14.68 -18.65
N ASN A 11 -16.10 14.43 -17.76
CA ASN A 11 -16.30 13.81 -16.45
C ASN A 11 -16.90 12.39 -16.49
N HIS A 12 -16.66 11.65 -17.57
CA HIS A 12 -17.05 10.25 -17.69
C HIS A 12 -15.87 9.30 -17.47
N ARG A 13 -16.18 8.09 -16.98
CA ARG A 13 -15.22 7.00 -16.82
C ARG A 13 -15.10 6.22 -18.13
N VAL A 14 -13.88 5.77 -18.43
CA VAL A 14 -13.61 5.05 -19.69
C VAL A 14 -12.58 3.95 -19.47
N VAL A 15 -12.92 2.76 -19.96
CA VAL A 15 -12.02 1.61 -20.07
C VAL A 15 -11.71 1.41 -21.54
N THR A 16 -10.43 1.22 -21.87
CA THR A 16 -9.98 0.96 -23.23
C THR A 16 -9.40 -0.43 -23.30
N VAL A 17 -9.86 -1.21 -24.26
CA VAL A 17 -9.39 -2.57 -24.57
C VAL A 17 -8.93 -2.65 -26.02
N HIS A 18 -8.13 -3.65 -26.35
CA HIS A 18 -7.48 -3.76 -27.67
C HIS A 18 -7.99 -4.92 -28.54
N ASP A 19 -8.82 -5.81 -27.99
CA ASP A 19 -9.41 -6.94 -28.68
C ASP A 19 -10.79 -7.28 -28.12
N THR A 20 -11.55 -8.09 -28.85
CA THR A 20 -12.93 -8.43 -28.52
C THR A 20 -13.06 -9.35 -27.31
N GLN A 21 -12.03 -10.15 -27.02
CA GLN A 21 -12.03 -11.05 -25.86
C GLN A 21 -11.90 -10.25 -24.56
N GLN A 22 -10.96 -9.31 -24.50
CA GLN A 22 -10.85 -8.37 -23.39
C GLN A 22 -12.12 -7.53 -23.24
N ALA A 23 -12.71 -7.06 -24.35
CA ALA A 23 -13.97 -6.33 -24.32
C ALA A 23 -15.09 -7.15 -23.66
N TRP A 24 -15.20 -8.44 -24.02
CA TRP A 24 -16.19 -9.34 -23.45
C TRP A 24 -15.98 -9.56 -21.95
N THR A 25 -14.74 -9.84 -21.53
CA THR A 25 -14.39 -10.00 -20.12
C THR A 25 -14.74 -8.74 -19.33
N GLN A 26 -14.34 -7.56 -19.81
CA GLN A 26 -14.62 -6.29 -19.12
C GLN A 26 -16.12 -5.96 -19.04
N LEU A 27 -16.89 -6.25 -20.08
CA LEU A 27 -18.35 -6.05 -20.04
C LEU A 27 -19.01 -6.89 -18.95
N ARG A 28 -18.60 -8.15 -18.80
CA ARG A 28 -19.12 -9.04 -17.76
C ARG A 28 -18.59 -8.69 -16.37
N GLU A 29 -17.35 -8.21 -16.26
CA GLU A 29 -16.75 -7.92 -14.96
C GLU A 29 -17.21 -6.60 -14.35
N LEU A 30 -17.29 -5.55 -15.17
CA LEU A 30 -17.54 -4.19 -14.72
C LEU A 30 -19.02 -3.91 -14.49
N VAL A 31 -19.92 -4.51 -15.26
CA VAL A 31 -21.40 -4.38 -15.23
C VAL A 31 -22.00 -2.96 -15.33
N LYS A 32 -21.23 -1.89 -15.09
CA LYS A 32 -21.63 -0.47 -15.16
C LYS A 32 -21.12 0.19 -16.45
N ILE A 33 -21.31 -0.47 -17.59
CA ILE A 33 -21.00 0.10 -18.91
C ILE A 33 -22.28 0.67 -19.52
N ASP A 34 -22.31 1.98 -19.75
CA ASP A 34 -23.47 2.67 -20.30
C ASP A 34 -23.43 2.78 -21.83
N LEU A 35 -22.22 2.81 -22.42
CA LEU A 35 -22.01 2.99 -23.86
C LEU A 35 -20.71 2.34 -24.33
N ILE A 36 -20.74 1.71 -25.50
CA ILE A 36 -19.58 1.14 -26.18
C ILE A 36 -19.24 1.99 -27.41
N PHE A 37 -18.00 2.49 -27.50
CA PHE A 37 -17.44 2.97 -28.76
C PHE A 37 -16.62 1.87 -29.42
N LEU A 38 -17.02 1.43 -30.60
CA LEU A 38 -16.45 0.27 -31.29
C LEU A 38 -15.72 0.65 -32.58
N GLU A 39 -14.45 0.27 -32.68
CA GLU A 39 -13.74 0.25 -33.95
C GLU A 39 -14.03 -1.07 -34.69
N LEU A 40 -14.19 -1.02 -36.02
CA LEU A 40 -14.44 -2.23 -36.82
C LEU A 40 -13.16 -3.00 -37.13
N LYS A 41 -12.06 -2.27 -37.37
CA LYS A 41 -10.73 -2.85 -37.62
C LYS A 41 -10.03 -3.19 -36.31
N LEU A 42 -10.47 -4.27 -35.66
CA LEU A 42 -9.82 -4.84 -34.48
C LEU A 42 -8.84 -5.94 -34.88
N LYS A 43 -7.87 -6.25 -34.01
CA LYS A 43 -7.03 -7.44 -34.15
C LYS A 43 -7.85 -8.66 -33.70
N GLY A 44 -7.89 -9.71 -34.53
CA GLY A 44 -8.66 -10.93 -34.25
C GLY A 44 -10.05 -10.90 -34.90
N GLU A 45 -11.11 -10.99 -34.09
CA GLU A 45 -12.49 -10.90 -34.54
C GLU A 45 -12.83 -9.48 -35.04
N ASN A 46 -13.51 -9.38 -36.19
CA ASN A 46 -13.94 -8.10 -36.75
C ASN A 46 -15.04 -7.49 -35.86
N GLY A 47 -15.03 -6.16 -35.66
CA GLY A 47 -16.02 -5.47 -34.84
C GLY A 47 -17.48 -5.72 -35.25
N ILE A 48 -17.77 -6.00 -36.53
CA ILE A 48 -19.12 -6.41 -36.95
C ILE A 48 -19.57 -7.73 -36.31
N ALA A 49 -18.67 -8.72 -36.21
CA ALA A 49 -18.97 -10.00 -35.58
C ALA A 49 -19.19 -9.82 -34.07
N PHE A 50 -18.38 -8.97 -33.42
CA PHE A 50 -18.57 -8.61 -32.02
C PHE A 50 -19.93 -7.95 -31.76
N LEU A 51 -20.39 -7.02 -32.62
CA LEU A 51 -21.75 -6.47 -32.53
C LEU A 51 -22.82 -7.56 -32.65
N GLY A 52 -22.65 -8.49 -33.59
CA GLY A 52 -23.55 -9.64 -33.72
C GLY A 52 -23.61 -10.46 -32.43
N ARG A 53 -22.47 -10.72 -31.80
CA ARG A 53 -22.37 -11.41 -30.52
C ARG A 53 -23.07 -10.65 -29.38
N LEU A 54 -22.91 -9.32 -29.30
CA LEU A 54 -23.63 -8.49 -28.31
C LEU A 54 -25.14 -8.59 -28.51
N ARG A 55 -25.62 -8.54 -29.76
CA ARG A 55 -27.06 -8.63 -30.08
C ARG A 55 -27.66 -10.02 -29.87
N ALA A 56 -26.85 -11.07 -29.96
CA ALA A 56 -27.25 -12.43 -29.65
C ALA A 56 -27.24 -12.74 -28.14
N ASP A 57 -26.57 -11.93 -27.33
CA ASP A 57 -26.44 -12.14 -25.90
C ASP A 57 -27.65 -11.60 -25.13
N PRO A 58 -28.22 -12.39 -24.21
CA PRO A 58 -29.44 -12.01 -23.50
C PRO A 58 -29.26 -10.80 -22.59
N PHE A 59 -28.04 -10.56 -22.10
CA PHE A 59 -27.73 -9.40 -21.28
C PHE A 59 -27.37 -8.20 -22.16
N PHE A 60 -26.50 -8.36 -23.15
CA PHE A 60 -25.95 -7.21 -23.88
C PHE A 60 -26.73 -6.80 -25.13
N ARG A 61 -27.83 -7.47 -25.49
CA ARG A 61 -28.62 -7.16 -26.70
C ARG A 61 -29.05 -5.70 -26.82
N HIS A 62 -29.30 -5.01 -25.71
CA HIS A 62 -29.72 -3.61 -25.69
C HIS A 62 -28.60 -2.62 -25.37
N VAL A 63 -27.35 -3.09 -25.15
CA VAL A 63 -26.24 -2.18 -24.85
C VAL A 63 -26.06 -1.16 -25.99
N PRO A 64 -26.04 0.15 -25.68
CA PRO A 64 -25.73 1.18 -26.65
C PRO A 64 -24.33 0.98 -27.22
N ALA A 65 -24.25 0.92 -28.54
CA ALA A 65 -22.99 0.78 -29.25
C ALA A 65 -22.93 1.82 -30.37
N VAL A 66 -21.87 2.62 -30.39
CA VAL A 66 -21.56 3.57 -31.45
C VAL A 66 -20.36 3.04 -32.22
N VAL A 67 -20.55 2.77 -33.51
CA VAL A 67 -19.44 2.42 -34.36
C VAL A 67 -18.65 3.68 -34.67
N TYR A 68 -17.36 3.66 -34.41
CA TYR A 68 -16.45 4.76 -34.67
C TYR A 68 -15.25 4.27 -35.49
N SER A 69 -15.32 4.43 -36.82
CA SER A 69 -14.37 3.81 -37.75
C SER A 69 -13.96 4.76 -38.90
N SER A 70 -12.85 4.42 -39.56
CA SER A 70 -12.45 5.03 -40.84
C SER A 70 -13.14 4.38 -42.06
N VAL A 71 -13.84 3.27 -41.86
CA VAL A 71 -14.54 2.56 -42.94
C VAL A 71 -15.81 3.33 -43.29
N GLY A 72 -15.86 3.91 -44.49
CA GLY A 72 -17.03 4.62 -45.03
C GLY A 72 -17.82 3.83 -46.08
N ASP A 73 -17.50 2.54 -46.27
CA ASP A 73 -18.19 1.70 -47.25
C ASP A 73 -19.67 1.53 -46.91
N GLN A 74 -20.55 1.85 -47.85
CA GLN A 74 -22.01 1.84 -47.63
C GLN A 74 -22.55 0.46 -47.24
N ALA A 75 -21.98 -0.64 -47.75
CA ALA A 75 -22.42 -1.98 -47.39
C ALA A 75 -22.02 -2.32 -45.94
N VAL A 76 -20.84 -1.88 -45.50
CA VAL A 76 -20.42 -2.03 -44.09
C VAL A 76 -21.30 -1.19 -43.16
N VAL A 77 -21.57 0.07 -43.50
CA VAL A 77 -22.44 0.96 -42.71
C VAL A 77 -23.84 0.36 -42.58
N ARG A 78 -24.44 -0.11 -43.69
CA ARG A 78 -25.76 -0.76 -43.67
C ARG A 78 -25.78 -2.00 -42.78
N ARG A 79 -24.73 -2.82 -42.79
CA ARG A 79 -24.62 -3.99 -41.91
C ARG A 79 -24.54 -3.60 -40.43
N ALA A 80 -23.77 -2.57 -40.09
CA ALA A 80 -23.69 -2.08 -38.72
C ALA A 80 -25.05 -1.52 -38.24
N LEU A 81 -25.73 -0.73 -39.07
CA LEU A 81 -27.07 -0.19 -38.77
C LEU A 81 -28.12 -1.30 -38.61
N ALA A 82 -28.04 -2.36 -39.40
CA ALA A 82 -28.91 -3.54 -39.27
C ALA A 82 -28.73 -4.29 -37.94
N LEU A 83 -27.61 -4.08 -37.23
CA LEU A 83 -27.35 -4.61 -35.89
C LEU A 83 -27.79 -3.62 -34.79
N SER A 84 -28.64 -2.65 -35.09
CA SER A 84 -29.22 -1.69 -34.13
C SER A 84 -28.15 -0.96 -33.30
N VAL A 85 -27.10 -0.46 -33.96
CA VAL A 85 -26.14 0.46 -33.32
C VAL A 85 -26.82 1.80 -33.04
N GLN A 86 -26.43 2.48 -31.96
CA GLN A 86 -26.97 3.80 -31.62
C GLN A 86 -26.60 4.82 -32.69
N ASN A 87 -25.37 4.76 -33.20
CA ASN A 87 -24.91 5.60 -34.30
C ASN A 87 -23.70 4.98 -35.03
N TYR A 88 -23.42 5.47 -36.24
CA TYR A 88 -22.21 5.19 -37.01
C TYR A 88 -21.49 6.51 -37.30
N LEU A 89 -20.35 6.72 -36.66
CA LEU A 89 -19.53 7.92 -36.78
C LEU A 89 -18.26 7.63 -37.60
N ILE A 90 -18.08 8.36 -38.70
CA ILE A 90 -16.89 8.27 -39.55
C ILE A 90 -15.82 9.23 -39.02
N LYS A 91 -14.60 8.75 -38.85
CA LYS A 91 -13.42 9.55 -38.47
C LYS A 91 -13.17 10.69 -39.48
N PRO A 92 -12.72 11.89 -39.06
CA PRO A 92 -12.00 12.20 -37.82
C PRO A 92 -12.87 12.61 -36.62
N PHE A 93 -12.22 12.84 -35.46
CA PHE A 93 -12.85 13.17 -34.19
C PHE A 93 -13.65 14.47 -34.26
N ASN A 94 -14.88 14.45 -33.74
CA ASN A 94 -15.68 15.61 -33.43
C ASN A 94 -16.22 15.42 -32.00
N ASP A 95 -15.79 16.27 -31.08
CA ASP A 95 -16.11 16.18 -29.65
C ASP A 95 -17.62 16.29 -29.43
N ASP A 96 -18.31 17.19 -30.12
CA ASP A 96 -19.77 17.39 -29.99
C ASP A 96 -20.57 16.14 -30.39
N HIS A 97 -20.16 15.47 -31.47
CA HIS A 97 -20.80 14.22 -31.88
C HIS A 97 -20.64 13.14 -30.82
N ILE A 98 -19.45 13.02 -30.22
CA ILE A 98 -19.19 12.05 -29.15
C ILE A 98 -20.00 12.39 -27.89
N TYR A 99 -20.04 13.65 -27.48
CA TYR A 99 -20.80 14.10 -26.33
C TYR A 99 -22.30 13.89 -26.50
N ASN A 100 -22.85 14.14 -27.70
CA ASN A 100 -24.25 13.86 -27.99
C ASN A 100 -24.60 12.37 -27.86
N GLU A 101 -23.72 11.48 -28.31
CA GLU A 101 -23.96 10.04 -28.16
C GLU A 101 -23.85 9.57 -26.71
N ILE A 102 -22.94 10.15 -25.92
CA ILE A 102 -22.86 9.88 -24.47
C ILE A 102 -24.13 10.36 -23.77
N ALA A 103 -24.60 11.57 -24.07
CA ALA A 103 -25.80 12.14 -23.46
C ALA A 103 -27.05 11.27 -23.72
N LYS A 104 -27.20 10.71 -24.93
CA LYS A 104 -28.28 9.77 -25.26
C LYS A 104 -28.26 8.51 -24.41
N ALA A 105 -27.07 7.93 -24.21
CA ALA A 105 -26.90 6.71 -23.41
C ALA A 105 -27.13 6.96 -21.91
N VAL A 106 -26.71 8.12 -21.40
CA VAL A 106 -26.97 8.52 -20.00
C VAL A 106 -28.46 8.78 -19.76
N ALA A 107 -29.14 9.42 -20.72
CA ALA A 107 -30.57 9.71 -20.60
C ALA A 107 -31.46 8.45 -20.63
N ASN A 108 -31.00 7.38 -21.31
CA ASN A 108 -31.76 6.15 -21.47
C ASN A 108 -30.93 4.96 -20.97
N SER A 109 -31.06 4.65 -19.68
CA SER A 109 -30.30 3.55 -19.07
C SER A 109 -30.83 2.20 -19.55
N TRP A 110 -30.12 1.58 -20.49
CA TRP A 110 -30.42 0.23 -20.97
C TRP A 110 -30.37 -0.83 -19.85
N ARG A 111 -29.54 -0.61 -18.82
CA ARG A 111 -29.46 -1.48 -17.63
C ARG A 111 -30.71 -1.36 -16.75
N GLY A 112 -31.40 -0.22 -16.80
CA GLY A 112 -32.66 -0.02 -16.09
C GLY A 112 -33.74 -1.00 -16.56
N GLU A 113 -33.72 -1.41 -17.83
CA GLU A 113 -34.68 -2.37 -18.41
C GLU A 113 -34.55 -3.79 -17.82
N MET A 114 -33.45 -4.08 -17.13
CA MET A 114 -33.21 -5.36 -16.46
C MET A 114 -33.92 -5.49 -15.11
N PHE A 115 -34.52 -4.40 -14.63
CA PHE A 115 -35.22 -4.28 -13.36
C PHE A 115 -36.57 -3.61 -13.58
N GLU A 116 -37.50 -3.85 -12.66
CA GLU A 116 -38.71 -3.03 -12.59
C GLU A 116 -38.37 -1.63 -12.05
N GLU A 117 -39.05 -0.60 -12.56
CA GLU A 117 -38.83 0.78 -12.15
C GLU A 117 -39.21 0.95 -10.68
N GLU A 118 -38.25 1.38 -9.85
CA GLU A 118 -38.33 1.30 -8.40
C GLU A 118 -39.52 2.07 -7.82
N ARG A 119 -39.82 3.27 -8.33
CA ARG A 119 -40.92 4.09 -7.80
C ARG A 119 -42.28 3.48 -8.11
N SER A 120 -42.48 3.05 -9.36
CA SER A 120 -43.68 2.37 -9.80
C SER A 120 -43.87 1.05 -9.05
N PHE A 121 -42.82 0.25 -8.93
CA PHE A 121 -42.87 -1.06 -8.28
C PHE A 121 -43.21 -0.97 -6.79
N THR A 122 -42.51 -0.09 -6.05
CA THR A 122 -42.76 0.11 -4.62
C THR A 122 -44.19 0.60 -4.36
N ALA A 123 -44.70 1.49 -5.21
CA ALA A 123 -46.08 1.97 -5.12
C ALA A 123 -47.12 0.86 -5.40
N GLN A 124 -46.91 0.05 -6.44
CA GLN A 124 -47.82 -1.05 -6.80
C GLN A 124 -47.82 -2.17 -5.76
N MET A 125 -46.65 -2.52 -5.21
CA MET A 125 -46.48 -3.61 -4.26
C MET A 125 -46.68 -3.19 -2.80
N GLY A 126 -46.88 -1.89 -2.52
CA GLY A 126 -47.00 -1.37 -1.15
C GLY A 126 -45.72 -1.53 -0.32
N LEU A 127 -44.55 -1.52 -0.97
CA LEU A 127 -43.24 -1.71 -0.34
C LEU A 127 -42.54 -0.37 -0.08
N SER A 128 -41.71 -0.32 0.96
CA SER A 128 -40.75 0.78 1.10
C SER A 128 -39.51 0.52 0.25
N THR A 129 -38.79 1.57 -0.15
CA THR A 129 -37.48 1.45 -0.83
C THR A 129 -36.46 0.68 0.00
N ALA A 130 -36.46 0.83 1.33
CA ALA A 130 -35.61 0.06 2.23
C ALA A 130 -35.96 -1.45 2.22
N THR A 131 -37.25 -1.78 2.17
CA THR A 131 -37.72 -3.17 2.09
C THR A 131 -37.31 -3.81 0.76
N LEU A 132 -37.53 -3.10 -0.36
CA LEU A 132 -37.12 -3.58 -1.69
C LEU A 132 -35.60 -3.81 -1.75
N LYS A 133 -34.82 -2.88 -1.19
CA LYS A 133 -33.36 -3.03 -1.09
C LYS A 133 -32.97 -4.29 -0.31
N ALA A 134 -33.57 -4.53 0.84
CA ALA A 134 -33.32 -5.72 1.64
C ALA A 134 -33.70 -7.03 0.90
N MET A 135 -34.79 -7.03 0.13
CA MET A 135 -35.17 -8.16 -0.72
C MET A 135 -34.12 -8.43 -1.81
N ARG A 136 -33.62 -7.38 -2.47
CA ARG A 136 -32.55 -7.50 -3.47
C ARG A 136 -31.21 -7.93 -2.85
N GLU A 137 -30.91 -7.52 -1.62
CA GLU A 137 -29.73 -7.98 -0.87
C GLU A 137 -29.83 -9.48 -0.55
N LYS A 138 -31.00 -9.98 -0.16
CA LYS A 138 -31.25 -11.42 0.06
C LYS A 138 -30.93 -12.26 -1.18
N LEU A 139 -31.32 -11.79 -2.37
CA LEU A 139 -31.03 -12.47 -3.63
C LEU A 139 -29.53 -12.71 -3.86
N LEU A 140 -28.63 -11.85 -3.36
CA LEU A 140 -27.19 -12.04 -3.55
C LEU A 140 -26.70 -13.35 -2.94
N GLY A 141 -27.19 -13.72 -1.75
CA GLY A 141 -26.86 -14.99 -1.09
C GLY A 141 -27.57 -16.19 -1.71
N GLU A 142 -28.77 -15.98 -2.25
CA GLU A 142 -29.50 -17.02 -2.97
C GLU A 142 -28.83 -17.37 -4.30
N ILE A 143 -28.32 -16.36 -5.02
CA ILE A 143 -27.51 -16.55 -6.23
C ILE A 143 -26.26 -17.37 -5.90
N ASP A 144 -25.55 -17.06 -4.80
CA ASP A 144 -24.39 -17.85 -4.38
C ASP A 144 -24.75 -19.32 -4.13
N THR A 145 -25.90 -19.54 -3.50
CA THR A 145 -26.41 -20.88 -3.20
C THR A 145 -26.70 -21.65 -4.49
N ILE A 146 -27.47 -21.08 -5.42
CA ILE A 146 -27.77 -21.78 -6.69
C ILE A 146 -26.51 -21.95 -7.54
N SER A 147 -25.62 -20.96 -7.62
CA SER A 147 -24.33 -21.08 -8.32
C SER A 147 -23.50 -22.25 -7.78
N ALA A 148 -23.45 -22.45 -6.46
CA ALA A 148 -22.76 -23.59 -5.86
C ALA A 148 -23.44 -24.94 -6.20
N LEU A 149 -24.77 -24.98 -6.27
CA LEU A 149 -25.49 -26.18 -6.69
C LEU A 149 -25.22 -26.51 -8.17
N LEU A 150 -25.24 -25.52 -9.07
CA LEU A 150 -25.00 -25.75 -10.50
C LEU A 150 -23.58 -26.25 -10.78
N LYS A 151 -22.55 -25.74 -10.07
CA LYS A 151 -21.17 -26.26 -10.12
C LYS A 151 -21.07 -27.75 -9.75
N ASN A 152 -22.00 -28.23 -8.92
CA ASN A 152 -22.01 -29.60 -8.41
C ASN A 152 -23.20 -30.42 -8.96
N ALA A 153 -23.79 -30.00 -10.07
CA ALA A 153 -25.02 -30.58 -10.63
C ALA A 153 -24.89 -32.06 -11.05
N LEU A 154 -23.67 -32.59 -11.16
CA LEU A 154 -23.43 -34.01 -11.46
C LEU A 154 -23.65 -34.94 -10.26
N LEU A 155 -23.75 -34.41 -9.04
CA LEU A 155 -23.98 -35.20 -7.83
C LEU A 155 -25.49 -35.42 -7.61
N ALA A 156 -25.91 -36.69 -7.47
CA ALA A 156 -27.33 -37.06 -7.36
C ALA A 156 -28.07 -36.39 -6.19
N ASP A 157 -27.40 -36.19 -5.05
CA ASP A 157 -28.01 -35.51 -3.89
C ASP A 157 -28.16 -33.99 -4.10
N ILE A 158 -27.38 -33.41 -5.01
CA ILE A 158 -27.47 -32.00 -5.41
C ILE A 158 -28.59 -31.82 -6.44
N GLN A 159 -28.73 -32.73 -7.41
CA GLN A 159 -29.78 -32.68 -8.44
C GLN A 159 -31.18 -32.55 -7.86
N LYS A 160 -31.47 -33.26 -6.75
CA LYS A 160 -32.77 -33.18 -6.05
C LYS A 160 -33.07 -31.80 -5.44
N LYS A 161 -32.04 -31.00 -5.17
CA LYS A 161 -32.16 -29.67 -4.54
C LYS A 161 -32.32 -28.54 -5.55
N ILE A 162 -31.79 -28.72 -6.77
CA ILE A 162 -31.77 -27.68 -7.80
C ILE A 162 -33.18 -27.16 -8.15
N PRO A 163 -34.20 -28.00 -8.46
CA PRO A 163 -35.52 -27.50 -8.85
C PRO A 163 -36.15 -26.59 -7.80
N GLY A 164 -36.17 -27.03 -6.54
CA GLY A 164 -36.76 -26.24 -5.45
C GLY A 164 -36.01 -24.93 -5.20
N GLN A 165 -34.68 -24.93 -5.35
CA GLN A 165 -33.90 -23.70 -5.26
C GLN A 165 -34.19 -22.75 -6.43
N LEU A 166 -34.33 -23.25 -7.66
CA LEU A 166 -34.66 -22.41 -8.82
C LEU A 166 -36.03 -21.74 -8.65
N ASP A 167 -37.02 -22.46 -8.14
CA ASP A 167 -38.36 -21.89 -7.93
C ASP A 167 -38.37 -20.82 -6.84
N LEU A 168 -37.61 -21.03 -5.76
CA LEU A 168 -37.45 -20.02 -4.70
C LEU A 168 -36.80 -18.75 -5.25
N VAL A 169 -35.66 -18.87 -5.95
CA VAL A 169 -34.93 -17.72 -6.52
C VAL A 169 -35.76 -17.00 -7.57
N ALA A 170 -36.51 -17.71 -8.40
CA ALA A 170 -37.40 -17.09 -9.39
C ALA A 170 -38.53 -16.29 -8.72
N ALA A 171 -39.16 -16.84 -7.69
CA ALA A 171 -40.22 -16.15 -6.96
C ALA A 171 -39.69 -14.90 -6.24
N ASP A 172 -38.53 -14.98 -5.59
CA ASP A 172 -37.89 -13.84 -4.93
C ASP A 172 -37.40 -12.78 -5.95
N ALA A 173 -36.95 -13.20 -7.14
CA ALA A 173 -36.59 -12.31 -8.24
C ALA A 173 -37.79 -11.50 -8.74
N GLU A 174 -38.92 -12.17 -8.97
CA GLU A 174 -40.18 -11.53 -9.39
C GLU A 174 -40.69 -10.59 -8.30
N ALA A 175 -40.72 -11.03 -7.04
CA ALA A 175 -41.18 -10.24 -5.90
C ALA A 175 -40.33 -8.98 -5.63
N SER A 176 -39.10 -8.93 -6.14
CA SER A 176 -38.17 -7.79 -6.00
C SER A 176 -37.92 -7.04 -7.31
N GLY A 177 -38.66 -7.36 -8.37
CA GLY A 177 -38.59 -6.71 -9.68
C GLY A 177 -37.21 -6.86 -10.33
N VAL A 178 -36.59 -8.04 -10.23
CA VAL A 178 -35.28 -8.35 -10.84
C VAL A 178 -35.47 -9.28 -12.03
N TRP A 179 -35.97 -8.72 -13.14
CA TRP A 179 -36.33 -9.48 -14.34
C TRP A 179 -35.16 -10.25 -14.95
N VAL A 180 -33.98 -9.66 -14.95
CA VAL A 180 -32.78 -10.32 -15.49
C VAL A 180 -32.40 -11.62 -14.78
N LEU A 181 -32.67 -11.71 -13.47
CA LEU A 181 -32.46 -12.95 -12.72
C LEU A 181 -33.53 -13.96 -13.07
N PHE A 182 -34.80 -13.54 -13.11
CA PHE A 182 -35.92 -14.39 -13.51
C PHE A 182 -35.69 -15.02 -14.89
N ASP A 183 -35.34 -14.21 -15.90
CA ASP A 183 -35.01 -14.67 -17.26
C ASP A 183 -33.82 -15.63 -17.29
N CYS A 184 -32.83 -15.42 -16.40
CA CYS A 184 -31.71 -16.33 -16.27
C CYS A 184 -32.15 -17.70 -15.73
N ILE A 185 -32.99 -17.72 -14.71
CA ILE A 185 -33.54 -18.94 -14.11
C ILE A 185 -34.47 -19.66 -15.10
N ASP A 186 -35.28 -18.93 -15.86
CA ASP A 186 -36.21 -19.52 -16.83
C ASP A 186 -35.48 -20.22 -17.99
N ARG A 187 -34.28 -19.76 -18.36
CA ARG A 187 -33.41 -20.47 -19.31
C ARG A 187 -32.81 -21.77 -18.75
N ILE A 188 -32.67 -21.88 -17.43
CA ILE A 188 -32.10 -23.05 -16.75
C ILE A 188 -33.16 -24.14 -16.57
N ARG A 189 -34.41 -23.78 -16.27
CA ARG A 189 -35.51 -24.71 -15.98
C ARG A 189 -35.70 -25.83 -17.03
N PRO A 190 -35.72 -25.56 -18.36
CA PRO A 190 -35.89 -26.61 -19.35
C PRO A 190 -34.79 -27.66 -19.32
N LEU A 191 -33.53 -27.26 -19.03
CA LEU A 191 -32.40 -28.18 -18.92
C LEU A 191 -32.56 -29.10 -17.71
N VAL A 192 -33.03 -28.56 -16.58
CA VAL A 192 -33.33 -29.34 -15.38
C VAL A 192 -34.47 -30.33 -15.63
N SER A 193 -35.54 -29.89 -16.28
CA SER A 193 -36.67 -30.78 -16.65
C SER A 193 -36.27 -31.88 -17.64
N ALA A 194 -35.30 -31.60 -18.51
CA ALA A 194 -34.75 -32.56 -19.47
C ALA A 194 -33.57 -33.38 -18.90
N GLU A 195 -33.26 -33.25 -17.61
CA GLU A 195 -32.13 -33.91 -16.93
C GLU A 195 -30.76 -33.65 -17.58
N GLN A 196 -30.58 -32.49 -18.21
CA GLN A 196 -29.33 -32.05 -18.86
C GLN A 196 -28.34 -31.44 -17.85
N TRP A 197 -28.01 -32.19 -16.80
CA TRP A 197 -27.22 -31.71 -15.66
C TRP A 197 -25.82 -31.21 -16.01
N LYS A 198 -25.20 -31.79 -17.04
CA LYS A 198 -23.84 -31.44 -17.50
C LYS A 198 -23.72 -30.04 -18.07
N ASP A 199 -24.84 -29.47 -18.54
CA ASP A 199 -24.86 -28.18 -19.23
C ASP A 199 -25.16 -27.01 -18.26
N LEU A 200 -25.49 -27.32 -17.00
CA LEU A 200 -25.92 -26.34 -16.00
C LEU A 200 -24.78 -25.46 -15.48
N GLU A 201 -23.56 -25.99 -15.37
CA GLU A 201 -22.39 -25.23 -14.90
C GLU A 201 -22.09 -24.02 -15.81
N ALA A 202 -22.44 -24.11 -17.10
CA ALA A 202 -22.27 -23.03 -18.07
C ALA A 202 -23.07 -21.76 -17.73
N PHE A 203 -24.08 -21.83 -16.85
CA PHE A 203 -24.86 -20.68 -16.39
C PHE A 203 -24.27 -19.98 -15.16
N VAL A 204 -23.25 -20.54 -14.51
CA VAL A 204 -22.62 -19.91 -13.35
C VAL A 204 -22.06 -18.52 -13.69
N PRO A 205 -21.36 -18.30 -14.82
CA PRO A 205 -20.92 -16.96 -15.20
C PRO A 205 -22.07 -15.97 -15.45
N ASP A 206 -23.24 -16.45 -15.89
CA ASP A 206 -24.44 -15.63 -16.09
C ASP A 206 -24.99 -15.17 -14.74
N LEU A 207 -25.07 -16.08 -13.77
CA LEU A 207 -25.46 -15.78 -12.39
C LEU A 207 -24.48 -14.82 -11.70
N ASP A 208 -23.17 -15.01 -11.89
CA ASP A 208 -22.14 -14.10 -11.35
C ASP A 208 -22.29 -12.67 -11.91
N PHE A 209 -22.61 -12.55 -13.20
CA PHE A 209 -22.91 -11.25 -13.82
C PHE A 209 -24.15 -10.61 -13.21
N VAL A 210 -25.25 -11.36 -13.11
CA VAL A 210 -26.51 -10.87 -12.50
C VAL A 210 -26.29 -10.45 -11.05
N LYS A 211 -25.53 -11.21 -10.27
CA LYS A 211 -25.18 -10.86 -8.88
C LYS A 211 -24.47 -9.51 -8.81
N ARG A 212 -23.46 -9.27 -9.65
CA ARG A 212 -22.73 -7.99 -9.70
C ARG A 212 -23.64 -6.85 -10.11
N LEU A 213 -24.55 -7.09 -11.04
CA LEU A 213 -25.52 -6.09 -11.50
C LEU A 213 -26.49 -5.70 -10.37
N ILE A 214 -27.06 -6.68 -9.65
CA ILE A 214 -27.92 -6.43 -8.48
C ILE A 214 -27.14 -5.66 -7.40
N PHE A 215 -25.89 -6.05 -7.12
CA PHE A 215 -25.05 -5.34 -6.17
C PHE A 215 -24.85 -3.87 -6.57
N CYS A 216 -24.57 -3.59 -7.84
CA CYS A 216 -24.43 -2.22 -8.34
C CYS A 216 -25.75 -1.42 -8.33
N GLN A 217 -26.90 -2.09 -8.40
CA GLN A 217 -28.22 -1.47 -8.26
C GLN A 217 -28.51 -1.09 -6.80
N ILE A 218 -28.10 -1.93 -5.85
CA ILE A 218 -28.20 -1.68 -4.39
C ILE A 218 -27.23 -0.58 -3.94
N HIS A 219 -26.06 -0.51 -4.57
CA HIS A 219 -24.98 0.44 -4.27
C HIS A 219 -24.66 1.32 -5.49
N PRO A 220 -25.49 2.35 -5.78
CA PRO A 220 -25.32 3.18 -6.97
C PRO A 220 -23.97 3.92 -7.01
N ASP A 221 -23.39 4.25 -5.85
CA ASP A 221 -22.08 4.91 -5.74
C ASP A 221 -20.90 3.93 -5.86
N HIS A 222 -21.15 2.61 -5.85
CA HIS A 222 -20.10 1.63 -6.03
C HIS A 222 -19.51 1.75 -7.43
N LEU A 223 -18.19 1.95 -7.48
CA LEU A 223 -17.42 1.93 -8.72
C LEU A 223 -16.58 0.64 -8.78
N PRO A 224 -16.79 -0.21 -9.81
CA PRO A 224 -15.96 -1.37 -10.09
C PRO A 224 -14.48 -0.99 -10.25
N GLU A 225 -13.57 -1.87 -9.82
CA GLU A 225 -12.13 -1.57 -9.78
C GLU A 225 -11.52 -1.16 -11.13
N GLY A 226 -12.02 -1.72 -12.24
CA GLY A 226 -11.48 -1.38 -13.57
C GLY A 226 -11.77 0.06 -14.02
N PHE A 227 -12.66 0.80 -13.34
CA PHE A 227 -12.90 2.21 -13.60
C PHE A 227 -12.11 3.17 -12.69
N LEU A 228 -11.47 2.64 -11.64
CA LEU A 228 -10.65 3.44 -10.75
C LEU A 228 -9.36 3.84 -11.48
N ASP A 229 -8.95 5.09 -11.32
CA ASP A 229 -7.59 5.47 -11.66
C ASP A 229 -6.57 4.94 -10.63
N GLU A 230 -5.28 5.05 -10.95
CA GLU A 230 -4.23 4.54 -10.07
C GLU A 230 -4.18 5.25 -8.71
N ARG A 231 -4.66 6.49 -8.62
CA ARG A 231 -4.73 7.22 -7.36
C ARG A 231 -5.88 6.68 -6.50
N GLU A 232 -7.05 6.49 -7.08
CA GLU A 232 -8.22 5.97 -6.38
C GLU A 232 -8.02 4.53 -5.91
N LYS A 233 -7.33 3.70 -6.72
CA LYS A 233 -6.91 2.35 -6.30
C LYS A 233 -6.01 2.43 -5.07
N ARG A 234 -4.96 3.26 -5.12
CA ARG A 234 -4.06 3.47 -3.98
C ARG A 234 -4.80 3.97 -2.75
N GLU A 235 -5.71 4.93 -2.89
CA GLU A 235 -6.51 5.44 -1.77
C GLU A 235 -7.41 4.36 -1.16
N ARG A 236 -8.00 3.47 -1.98
CA ARG A 236 -8.77 2.32 -1.49
C ARG A 236 -7.89 1.28 -0.79
N ASP A 237 -6.75 0.94 -1.37
CA ASP A 237 -5.79 0.00 -0.79
C ASP A 237 -5.25 0.53 0.55
N GLU A 238 -4.88 1.81 0.59
CA GLU A 238 -4.50 2.51 1.81
C GLU A 238 -5.62 2.51 2.85
N ALA A 239 -6.87 2.78 2.46
CA ALA A 239 -8.01 2.75 3.38
C ALA A 239 -8.24 1.36 3.96
N ARG A 240 -8.13 0.31 3.13
CA ARG A 240 -8.26 -1.09 3.56
C ARG A 240 -7.16 -1.49 4.53
N GLU A 241 -5.90 -1.18 4.20
CA GLU A 241 -4.77 -1.44 5.10
C GLU A 241 -4.92 -0.64 6.40
N ARG A 242 -5.34 0.62 6.32
CA ARG A 242 -5.59 1.44 7.50
C ARG A 242 -6.63 0.82 8.44
N SER A 243 -7.77 0.38 7.91
CA SER A 243 -8.80 -0.30 8.70
C SER A 243 -8.31 -1.62 9.31
N ARG A 244 -7.48 -2.38 8.58
CA ARG A 244 -6.87 -3.61 9.10
C ARG A 244 -6.05 -3.39 10.37
N TRP A 245 -5.41 -2.23 10.51
CA TRP A 245 -4.53 -1.93 11.65
C TRP A 245 -5.21 -1.11 12.75
N LEU A 246 -6.03 -0.12 12.40
CA LEU A 246 -6.59 0.84 13.36
C LEU A 246 -7.92 0.41 13.97
N ASP A 247 -8.71 -0.40 13.27
CA ASP A 247 -10.07 -0.77 13.71
C ASP A 247 -10.10 -2.09 14.50
N VAL A 248 -8.94 -2.75 14.64
CA VAL A 248 -8.80 -4.06 15.30
C VAL A 248 -8.43 -3.90 16.76
N ASP A 249 -9.19 -4.57 17.64
CA ASP A 249 -8.79 -4.74 19.03
C ASP A 249 -7.86 -5.95 19.18
N VAL A 250 -6.56 -5.66 19.21
CA VAL A 250 -5.48 -6.66 19.37
C VAL A 250 -5.56 -7.43 20.69
N SER A 251 -6.26 -6.90 21.71
CA SER A 251 -6.50 -7.65 22.94
C SER A 251 -7.43 -8.85 22.74
N ILE A 252 -8.26 -8.82 21.69
CA ILE A 252 -9.21 -9.88 21.33
C ILE A 252 -8.69 -10.71 20.16
N SER A 253 -8.16 -10.06 19.11
CA SER A 253 -7.76 -10.73 17.87
C SER A 253 -6.41 -11.44 17.94
N GLY A 254 -5.57 -11.13 18.93
CA GLY A 254 -4.15 -11.51 18.91
C GLY A 254 -3.36 -10.73 17.86
N GLN A 255 -2.17 -11.23 17.51
CA GLN A 255 -1.27 -10.60 16.54
C GLN A 255 -1.93 -10.41 15.17
N ILE A 256 -1.75 -9.23 14.55
CA ILE A 256 -2.29 -8.92 13.22
C ILE A 256 -1.43 -9.54 12.11
N VAL A 257 -0.12 -9.60 12.36
CA VAL A 257 0.85 -10.29 11.50
C VAL A 257 1.74 -11.13 12.39
N ASP A 258 1.95 -12.39 12.02
CA ASP A 258 2.81 -13.27 12.81
C ASP A 258 4.30 -12.89 12.68
N ARG A 259 5.07 -13.22 13.72
CA ARG A 259 6.51 -12.93 13.77
C ARG A 259 7.27 -13.47 12.56
N GLN A 260 6.97 -14.69 12.11
CA GLN A 260 7.71 -15.35 11.03
C GLN A 260 7.48 -14.63 9.69
N ALA A 261 6.25 -14.18 9.43
CA ALA A 261 5.92 -13.37 8.27
C ALA A 261 6.67 -12.03 8.27
N ILE A 262 6.77 -11.36 9.43
CA ILE A 262 7.56 -10.12 9.55
C ILE A 262 9.04 -10.38 9.27
N GLU A 263 9.60 -11.45 9.83
CA GLU A 263 11.00 -11.83 9.59
C GLU A 263 11.27 -12.09 8.10
N VAL A 264 10.37 -12.80 7.40
CA VAL A 264 10.44 -13.02 5.94
C VAL A 264 10.34 -11.70 5.17
N GLN A 265 9.46 -10.79 5.59
CA GLN A 265 9.28 -9.49 4.95
C GLN A 265 10.53 -8.60 5.11
N VAL A 266 11.07 -8.48 6.32
CA VAL A 266 12.32 -7.76 6.59
C VAL A 266 13.45 -8.34 5.75
N ASP A 267 13.52 -9.66 5.67
CA ASP A 267 14.48 -10.39 4.86
C ASP A 267 14.34 -10.14 3.35
N SER A 268 13.15 -9.82 2.87
CA SER A 268 12.88 -9.58 1.46
C SER A 268 13.19 -8.15 1.01
N LEU A 269 13.41 -7.22 1.95
CA LEU A 269 13.77 -5.85 1.63
C LEU A 269 15.10 -5.80 0.88
N ALA A 270 15.16 -5.04 -0.21
CA ALA A 270 16.37 -4.89 -1.03
C ALA A 270 17.40 -3.91 -0.44
N GLY A 271 16.99 -3.09 0.53
CA GLY A 271 17.79 -2.02 1.11
C GLY A 271 17.04 -1.30 2.22
N CYS A 272 17.73 -0.36 2.88
CA CYS A 272 17.12 0.42 3.95
C CYS A 272 16.22 1.51 3.34
N PRO A 273 14.97 1.66 3.82
CA PRO A 273 14.08 2.71 3.34
C PRO A 273 14.63 4.10 3.64
N VAL A 274 14.57 4.98 2.64
CA VAL A 274 14.95 6.39 2.72
C VAL A 274 13.68 7.23 2.61
N VAL A 275 13.60 8.30 3.38
CA VAL A 275 12.46 9.22 3.28
C VAL A 275 12.44 9.88 1.89
N ASP A 276 11.25 9.99 1.30
CA ASP A 276 11.03 10.47 -0.07
C ASP A 276 11.68 11.83 -0.38
N SER A 277 11.60 12.80 0.53
CA SER A 277 12.25 14.12 0.41
C SER A 277 13.78 14.03 0.31
N VAL A 278 14.38 13.15 1.11
CA VAL A 278 15.82 12.89 1.14
C VAL A 278 16.24 12.11 -0.09
N ALA A 279 15.47 11.08 -0.49
CA ALA A 279 15.73 10.29 -1.68
C ALA A 279 15.71 11.16 -2.95
N ALA A 280 14.75 12.09 -3.05
CA ALA A 280 14.68 13.07 -4.12
C ALA A 280 15.92 13.99 -4.12
N SER A 281 16.31 14.51 -2.95
CA SER A 281 17.50 15.35 -2.81
C SER A 281 18.78 14.61 -3.22
N PHE A 282 18.93 13.36 -2.76
CA PHE A 282 20.05 12.51 -3.13
C PHE A 282 20.07 12.22 -4.64
N ALA A 283 18.93 11.91 -5.25
CA ALA A 283 18.84 11.67 -6.69
C ALA A 283 19.20 12.92 -7.50
N MET A 284 18.77 14.11 -7.08
CA MET A 284 19.18 15.37 -7.69
C MET A 284 20.69 15.61 -7.57
N PHE A 285 21.30 15.24 -6.44
CA PHE A 285 22.73 15.45 -6.24
C PHE A 285 23.62 14.39 -6.90
N ALA A 286 23.13 13.17 -7.06
CA ALA A 286 23.82 12.05 -7.70
C ALA A 286 23.81 12.11 -9.24
N ASP A 287 23.05 13.03 -9.83
CA ASP A 287 23.00 13.22 -11.28
C ASP A 287 24.19 14.05 -11.80
N GLY A 288 25.30 13.35 -12.09
CA GLY A 288 26.27 13.72 -13.13
C GLY A 288 27.20 14.93 -12.92
N GLN A 289 26.92 15.82 -11.97
CA GLN A 289 27.72 17.03 -11.78
C GLN A 289 28.78 16.84 -10.68
N VAL A 290 30.05 16.77 -11.07
CA VAL A 290 31.25 16.60 -10.20
C VAL A 290 31.27 17.58 -9.00
N SER A 291 30.66 18.76 -9.13
CA SER A 291 30.56 19.77 -8.07
C SER A 291 29.65 19.41 -6.89
N ASN A 292 28.99 18.23 -6.89
CA ASN A 292 27.99 17.87 -5.86
C ASN A 292 28.46 16.89 -4.79
N LEU A 293 29.70 16.35 -4.84
CA LEU A 293 30.13 15.30 -3.91
C LEU A 293 29.99 15.71 -2.43
N ALA A 294 30.36 16.95 -2.10
CA ALA A 294 30.22 17.48 -0.74
C ALA A 294 28.75 17.55 -0.28
N ARG A 295 27.82 17.88 -1.19
CA ARG A 295 26.38 17.89 -0.88
C ARG A 295 25.83 16.49 -0.69
N VAL A 296 26.29 15.54 -1.52
CA VAL A 296 25.95 14.12 -1.35
C VAL A 296 26.43 13.62 0.01
N GLN A 297 27.69 13.91 0.39
CA GLN A 297 28.23 13.55 1.70
C GLN A 297 27.44 14.17 2.86
N ASP A 298 27.00 15.43 2.73
CA ASP A 298 26.21 16.11 3.76
C ASP A 298 24.82 15.49 3.93
N VAL A 299 24.10 15.23 2.84
CA VAL A 299 22.78 14.59 2.89
C VAL A 299 22.87 13.19 3.47
N VAL A 300 23.86 12.41 3.03
CA VAL A 300 24.07 11.03 3.51
C VAL A 300 24.36 11.03 5.01
N ALA A 301 25.26 11.89 5.48
CA ALA A 301 25.65 11.96 6.90
C ALA A 301 24.57 12.47 7.85
N LYS A 302 23.41 12.92 7.33
CA LYS A 302 22.29 13.43 8.12
C LYS A 302 21.05 12.53 8.04
N ASP A 303 20.99 11.58 7.11
CA ASP A 303 19.84 10.70 6.97
C ASP A 303 20.18 9.24 7.35
N PRO A 304 19.44 8.65 8.32
CA PRO A 304 19.72 7.30 8.79
C PRO A 304 19.53 6.21 7.73
N GLY A 305 18.48 6.33 6.90
CA GLY A 305 18.18 5.33 5.86
C GLY A 305 19.24 5.35 4.76
N LEU A 306 19.61 6.55 4.30
CA LEU A 306 20.58 6.75 3.24
C LEU A 306 22.01 6.43 3.69
N SER A 307 22.41 6.82 4.91
CA SER A 307 23.67 6.38 5.53
C SER A 307 23.79 4.86 5.51
N THR A 308 22.76 4.16 6.00
CA THR A 308 22.72 2.70 6.02
C THR A 308 22.83 2.12 4.62
N GLN A 309 22.09 2.68 3.66
CA GLN A 309 22.03 2.18 2.30
C GLN A 309 23.37 2.35 1.56
N VAL A 310 24.06 3.46 1.77
CA VAL A 310 25.38 3.73 1.20
C VAL A 310 26.44 2.80 1.80
N LEU A 311 26.38 2.55 3.11
CA LEU A 311 27.26 1.57 3.78
C LEU A 311 27.04 0.15 3.26
N ILE A 312 25.78 -0.27 3.06
CA ILE A 312 25.46 -1.56 2.44
C ILE A 312 26.03 -1.62 1.03
N ALA A 313 25.84 -0.57 0.22
CA ALA A 313 26.28 -0.54 -1.17
C ALA A 313 27.81 -0.65 -1.29
N VAL A 314 28.57 0.10 -0.49
CA VAL A 314 30.04 0.08 -0.57
C VAL A 314 30.64 -1.23 -0.04
N ASN A 315 30.04 -1.82 1.00
CA ASN A 315 30.57 -3.04 1.60
C ASN A 315 30.23 -4.31 0.80
N LYS A 316 29.30 -4.22 -0.17
CA LYS A 316 29.07 -5.27 -1.17
C LYS A 316 30.09 -5.28 -2.31
N ILE A 317 30.96 -4.28 -2.40
CA ILE A 317 32.03 -4.25 -3.41
C ILE A 317 33.15 -5.16 -2.91
N GLU A 318 33.50 -6.16 -3.71
CA GLU A 318 34.67 -7.01 -3.47
C GLU A 318 35.94 -6.14 -3.46
N ARG A 319 36.70 -6.25 -2.36
CA ARG A 319 37.93 -5.49 -2.13
C ARG A 319 38.96 -6.42 -1.51
N GLU A 320 40.15 -6.50 -2.12
CA GLU A 320 41.25 -7.33 -1.60
C GLU A 320 41.75 -6.77 -0.26
N ASN A 321 41.76 -7.59 0.81
CA ASN A 321 42.40 -7.29 2.10
C ASN A 321 42.01 -5.96 2.79
N MET A 322 40.76 -5.48 2.62
CA MET A 322 40.28 -4.24 3.24
C MET A 322 39.27 -4.50 4.36
N ASN A 323 39.38 -3.73 5.45
CA ASN A 323 38.37 -3.67 6.50
C ASN A 323 37.01 -3.15 5.96
N GLN A 324 35.93 -3.45 6.67
CA GLN A 324 34.61 -2.89 6.36
C GLN A 324 34.66 -1.35 6.41
N VAL A 325 33.92 -0.70 5.52
CA VAL A 325 33.78 0.77 5.53
C VAL A 325 32.70 1.12 6.51
N GLU A 326 33.07 1.94 7.48
CA GLU A 326 32.21 2.34 8.58
C GLU A 326 31.69 3.78 8.41
N ASP A 327 32.43 4.67 7.74
CA ASP A 327 32.00 6.06 7.50
C ASP A 327 31.22 6.19 6.17
N PRO A 328 29.93 6.62 6.21
CA PRO A 328 29.14 6.87 5.00
C PRO A 328 29.76 7.92 4.06
N ARG A 329 30.48 8.92 4.58
CA ARG A 329 31.14 9.96 3.76
C ARG A 329 32.28 9.38 2.95
N VAL A 330 33.05 8.46 3.56
CA VAL A 330 34.10 7.69 2.87
C VAL A 330 33.47 6.76 1.84
N ALA A 331 32.35 6.12 2.18
CA ALA A 331 31.63 5.24 1.26
C ALA A 331 31.19 5.95 -0.02
N ILE A 332 30.72 7.21 0.07
CA ILE A 332 30.39 8.03 -1.11
C ILE A 332 31.60 8.22 -2.03
N SER A 333 32.77 8.52 -1.49
CA SER A 333 34.00 8.68 -2.27
C SER A 333 34.43 7.37 -2.97
N LEU A 334 34.20 6.22 -2.34
CA LEU A 334 34.57 4.90 -2.87
C LEU A 334 33.59 4.36 -3.92
N LEU A 335 32.29 4.65 -3.78
CA LEU A 335 31.26 4.20 -4.73
C LEU A 335 31.46 4.84 -6.10
N GLY A 336 31.83 6.12 -6.13
CA GLY A 336 31.94 6.90 -7.35
C GLY A 336 30.59 7.17 -8.03
N GLU A 337 30.60 8.10 -8.98
CA GLU A 337 29.40 8.71 -9.56
C GLU A 337 28.41 7.69 -10.16
N LEU A 338 28.89 6.75 -10.97
CA LEU A 338 28.03 5.78 -11.66
C LEU A 338 27.25 4.89 -10.69
N ARG A 339 27.88 4.45 -9.59
CA ARG A 339 27.22 3.62 -8.58
C ARG A 339 26.25 4.45 -7.73
N LEU A 340 26.57 5.71 -7.44
CA LEU A 340 25.67 6.62 -6.74
C LEU A 340 24.41 6.92 -7.55
N ASN A 341 24.54 7.15 -8.86
CA ASN A 341 23.40 7.36 -9.76
C ASN A 341 22.51 6.11 -9.85
N SER A 342 23.13 4.92 -9.94
CA SER A 342 22.41 3.64 -9.90
C SER A 342 21.69 3.42 -8.57
N LEU A 343 22.36 3.73 -7.45
CA LEU A 343 21.78 3.65 -6.11
C LEU A 343 20.57 4.57 -5.97
N ALA A 344 20.66 5.81 -6.43
CA ALA A 344 19.57 6.79 -6.39
C ALA A 344 18.28 6.29 -7.08
N LYS A 345 18.43 5.57 -8.20
CA LYS A 345 17.30 5.00 -8.97
C LYS A 345 16.65 3.78 -8.32
N THR A 346 17.33 3.15 -7.36
CA THR A 346 16.91 1.90 -6.74
C THR A 346 16.62 2.04 -5.25
N LEU A 347 16.66 3.26 -4.71
CA LEU A 347 16.33 3.53 -3.32
C LEU A 347 14.89 3.09 -3.03
N LEU A 348 14.76 2.33 -1.94
CA LEU A 348 13.47 2.04 -1.36
C LEU A 348 12.98 3.28 -0.62
N THR A 349 11.80 3.80 -0.95
CA THR A 349 11.29 5.03 -0.33
C THR A 349 10.16 4.79 0.67
N VAL A 350 10.08 5.69 1.65
CA VAL A 350 8.95 5.82 2.57
C VAL A 350 8.50 7.28 2.61
N GLU A 351 7.20 7.51 2.61
CA GLU A 351 6.64 8.87 2.72
C GLU A 351 6.69 9.37 4.16
N GLU A 352 7.08 10.64 4.35
CA GLU A 352 7.15 11.27 5.68
C GLU A 352 5.84 11.16 6.47
N ARG A 353 4.70 11.26 5.76
CA ARG A 353 3.35 11.19 6.35
C ARG A 353 3.05 9.87 7.06
N HIS A 354 3.75 8.79 6.73
CA HIS A 354 3.54 7.50 7.41
C HIS A 354 4.03 7.54 8.86
N MET A 355 5.07 8.33 9.14
CA MET A 355 5.51 8.62 10.51
C MET A 355 4.76 9.84 11.04
N HIS A 356 3.43 9.75 11.13
CA HIS A 356 2.59 10.81 11.70
C HIS A 356 1.63 10.24 12.75
N ALA A 357 2.13 10.09 13.97
CA ALA A 357 1.35 9.68 15.14
C ALA A 357 1.75 10.53 16.35
N PRO A 358 1.27 11.79 16.45
CA PRO A 358 1.75 12.73 17.46
C PRO A 358 1.76 12.18 18.91
N PRO A 359 2.90 12.30 19.62
CA PRO A 359 3.98 13.25 19.35
C PRO A 359 5.11 12.76 18.42
N ILE A 360 5.11 11.52 17.91
CA ILE A 360 6.12 11.08 16.95
C ILE A 360 5.77 11.54 15.54
N THR A 361 6.66 12.35 14.98
CA THR A 361 6.67 12.75 13.56
C THR A 361 8.06 12.57 12.98
N TRP A 362 8.18 12.53 11.65
CA TRP A 362 9.49 12.47 10.99
C TRP A 362 10.49 13.53 11.50
N PRO A 363 10.16 14.83 11.58
CA PRO A 363 11.08 15.82 12.15
C PRO A 363 11.55 15.52 13.58
N HIS A 364 10.65 15.05 14.45
CA HIS A 364 11.01 14.73 15.85
C HIS A 364 11.89 13.48 15.93
N TYR A 365 11.59 12.45 15.13
CA TYR A 365 12.39 11.24 15.06
C TYR A 365 13.77 11.53 14.46
N TRP A 366 13.84 12.27 13.35
CA TRP A 366 15.10 12.70 12.75
C TRP A 366 15.95 13.51 13.73
N MET A 367 15.35 14.48 14.44
CA MET A 367 16.03 15.26 15.48
C MET A 367 16.60 14.36 16.60
N PHE A 368 15.86 13.30 16.96
CA PHE A 368 16.34 12.32 17.94
C PHE A 368 17.57 11.57 17.42
N MET A 369 17.51 11.04 16.20
CA MET A 369 18.63 10.29 15.59
C MET A 369 19.89 11.16 15.45
N MET A 370 19.74 12.41 15.00
CA MET A 370 20.84 13.38 14.94
C MET A 370 21.40 13.74 16.32
N GLY A 371 20.53 13.88 17.32
CA GLY A 371 20.94 14.08 18.70
C GLY A 371 21.80 12.94 19.23
N VAL A 372 21.36 11.69 19.01
CA VAL A 372 22.10 10.50 19.43
C VAL A 372 23.43 10.38 18.68
N ALA A 373 23.47 10.68 17.38
CA ALA A 373 24.71 10.70 16.60
C ALA A 373 25.75 11.64 17.22
N ARG A 374 25.38 12.92 17.43
CA ARG A 374 26.29 13.94 17.97
C ARG A 374 26.69 13.69 19.41
N LEU A 375 25.77 13.21 20.26
CA LEU A 375 26.08 12.87 21.65
C LEU A 375 26.96 11.62 21.76
N SER A 376 26.81 10.66 20.85
CA SER A 376 27.70 9.49 20.79
C SER A 376 29.13 9.91 20.47
N GLU A 377 29.30 10.76 19.45
CA GLU A 377 30.60 11.35 19.09
C GLU A 377 31.20 12.16 20.25
N PHE A 378 30.41 13.02 20.88
CA PHE A 378 30.82 13.79 22.06
C PHE A 378 31.25 12.87 23.21
N THR A 379 30.51 11.80 23.47
CA THR A 379 30.80 10.86 24.57
C THR A 379 32.14 10.16 24.34
N CYS A 380 32.36 9.60 23.15
CA CYS A 380 33.63 8.96 22.80
C CYS A 380 34.81 9.93 22.88
N ARG A 381 34.65 11.15 22.35
CA ARG A 381 35.70 12.19 22.39
C ARG A 381 36.02 12.63 23.81
N TYR A 382 34.99 12.85 24.64
CA TYR A 382 35.17 13.27 26.03
C TYR A 382 35.83 12.18 26.88
N MET A 383 35.53 10.90 26.60
CA MET A 383 36.13 9.75 27.28
C MET A 383 37.49 9.34 26.71
N GLU A 384 38.00 10.05 25.70
CA GLU A 384 39.27 9.79 25.02
C GLU A 384 39.37 8.40 24.36
N PHE A 385 38.23 7.88 23.88
CA PHE A 385 38.21 6.64 23.11
C PHE A 385 38.82 6.86 21.72
N LYS A 386 39.97 6.23 21.49
CA LYS A 386 40.76 6.42 20.25
C LYS A 386 40.02 5.91 19.03
N ASP A 387 40.03 6.73 17.97
CA ASP A 387 39.54 6.39 16.63
C ASP A 387 38.05 5.95 16.58
N MET A 388 37.24 6.32 17.58
CA MET A 388 35.82 5.94 17.66
C MET A 388 34.85 7.04 17.22
N ASP A 389 35.27 8.30 17.11
CA ASP A 389 34.39 9.46 16.85
C ASP A 389 33.43 9.26 15.66
N ALA A 390 33.96 8.92 14.48
CA ALA A 390 33.17 8.77 13.26
C ALA A 390 32.23 7.55 13.30
N VAL A 391 32.70 6.46 13.92
CA VAL A 391 31.92 5.23 14.10
C VAL A 391 30.79 5.46 15.10
N ALA A 392 31.07 6.16 16.21
CA ALA A 392 30.08 6.52 17.22
C ALA A 392 29.01 7.45 16.65
N TYR A 393 29.39 8.45 15.84
CA TYR A 393 28.43 9.30 15.14
C TYR A 393 27.48 8.47 14.27
N THR A 394 28.05 7.64 13.40
CA THR A 394 27.27 6.82 12.45
C THR A 394 26.39 5.80 13.18
N ALA A 395 26.93 5.13 14.20
CA ALA A 395 26.21 4.19 15.05
C ALA A 395 25.01 4.88 15.73
N GLY A 396 25.22 6.07 16.30
CA GLY A 396 24.16 6.87 16.89
C GLY A 396 23.11 7.31 15.86
N LEU A 397 23.53 7.63 14.63
CA LEU A 397 22.60 8.00 13.56
C LEU A 397 21.73 6.81 13.12
N ILE A 398 22.22 5.57 13.12
CA ILE A 398 21.51 4.42 12.53
C ILE A 398 20.97 3.39 13.54
N HIS A 399 21.15 3.61 14.85
CA HIS A 399 20.76 2.64 15.89
C HIS A 399 19.25 2.25 15.89
N ASP A 400 18.38 3.04 15.27
CA ASP A 400 16.91 2.87 15.25
C ASP A 400 16.30 2.69 13.86
N ILE A 401 17.09 2.28 12.86
CA ILE A 401 16.59 2.09 11.48
C ILE A 401 15.41 1.12 11.36
N GLY A 402 15.19 0.26 12.34
CA GLY A 402 14.07 -0.66 12.40
C GLY A 402 12.69 0.00 12.26
N LYS A 403 12.53 1.24 12.73
CA LYS A 403 11.28 1.99 12.53
C LYS A 403 11.05 2.35 11.06
N LEU A 404 12.10 2.64 10.30
CA LEU A 404 12.00 2.86 8.85
C LEU A 404 11.59 1.58 8.13
N LEU A 405 12.14 0.44 8.55
CA LEU A 405 11.73 -0.87 8.02
C LEU A 405 10.24 -1.13 8.29
N LEU A 406 9.78 -0.91 9.52
CA LEU A 406 8.38 -1.09 9.90
C LEU A 406 7.46 -0.14 9.13
N LEU A 407 7.83 1.13 8.97
CA LEU A 407 7.04 2.08 8.18
C LEU A 407 6.96 1.69 6.70
N ARG A 408 8.00 1.08 6.16
CA ARG A 408 8.00 0.61 4.78
C ARG A 408 7.12 -0.63 4.61
N LEU A 409 7.13 -1.53 5.58
CA LEU A 409 6.37 -2.79 5.53
C LEU A 409 4.89 -2.59 5.89
N HIS A 410 4.63 -1.85 6.97
CA HIS A 410 3.31 -1.67 7.61
C HIS A 410 3.13 -0.23 8.12
N PRO A 411 2.95 0.77 7.24
CA PRO A 411 2.89 2.18 7.63
C PRO A 411 1.76 2.49 8.62
N PHE A 412 0.56 1.95 8.38
CA PHE A 412 -0.57 2.10 9.30
C PHE A 412 -0.43 1.26 10.57
N GLY A 413 0.32 0.14 10.50
CA GLY A 413 0.64 -0.68 11.68
C GLY A 413 1.50 0.07 12.68
N PHE A 414 2.50 0.83 12.23
CA PHE A 414 3.27 1.71 13.09
C PHE A 414 2.38 2.71 13.84
N GLN A 415 1.46 3.39 13.12
CA GLN A 415 0.54 4.35 13.74
C GLN A 415 -0.39 3.69 14.77
N ALA A 416 -0.91 2.50 14.46
CA ALA A 416 -1.74 1.72 15.37
C ALA A 416 -0.97 1.37 16.66
N MET A 417 0.26 0.89 16.54
CA MET A 417 1.11 0.54 17.69
C MET A 417 1.44 1.75 18.57
N VAL A 418 1.76 2.90 17.96
CA VAL A 418 2.01 4.15 18.69
C VAL A 418 0.76 4.62 19.43
N ASN A 419 -0.39 4.62 18.76
CA ASN A 419 -1.66 5.03 19.37
C ASN A 419 -2.04 4.11 20.52
N HIS A 420 -1.87 2.80 20.34
CA HIS A 420 -2.11 1.81 21.39
C HIS A 420 -1.17 2.02 22.59
N ALA A 421 0.13 2.20 22.34
CA ALA A 421 1.12 2.46 23.39
C ALA A 421 0.75 3.70 24.23
N LYS A 422 0.37 4.78 23.56
CA LYS A 422 -0.09 6.02 24.18
C LYS A 422 -1.38 5.84 24.98
N GLN A 423 -2.39 5.19 24.40
CA GLN A 423 -3.69 4.97 25.05
C GLN A 423 -3.57 4.13 26.32
N HIS A 424 -2.66 3.15 26.34
CA HIS A 424 -2.48 2.23 27.45
C HIS A 424 -1.32 2.58 28.39
N GLY A 425 -0.54 3.63 28.08
CA GLY A 425 0.62 4.01 28.88
C GLY A 425 1.71 2.95 28.95
N ILE A 426 1.89 2.16 27.87
CA ILE A 426 2.90 1.10 27.79
C ILE A 426 4.07 1.52 26.88
N PRO A 427 5.26 0.92 27.04
CA PRO A 427 6.37 1.15 26.12
C PRO A 427 6.01 0.75 24.67
N LEU A 428 6.54 1.48 23.68
CA LEU A 428 6.24 1.23 22.27
C LEU A 428 6.63 -0.20 21.85
N HIS A 429 7.80 -0.69 22.27
CA HIS A 429 8.24 -2.06 21.97
C HIS A 429 7.27 -3.13 22.50
N THR A 430 6.55 -2.84 23.60
CA THR A 430 5.53 -3.74 24.14
C THR A 430 4.30 -3.79 23.22
N ALA A 431 3.90 -2.64 22.65
CA ALA A 431 2.85 -2.60 21.63
C ALA A 431 3.28 -3.29 20.33
N GLU A 432 4.51 -3.06 19.88
CA GLU A 432 5.09 -3.75 18.71
C GLU A 432 4.99 -5.28 18.88
N GLN A 433 5.47 -5.83 20.01
CA GLN A 433 5.40 -7.27 20.25
C GLN A 433 3.96 -7.82 20.27
N ARG A 434 2.98 -7.05 20.75
CA ARG A 434 1.57 -7.45 20.73
C ARG A 434 0.99 -7.52 19.33
N TYR A 435 1.34 -6.57 18.46
CA TYR A 435 0.78 -6.48 17.12
C TYR A 435 1.48 -7.43 16.13
N ILE A 436 2.80 -7.57 16.23
CA ILE A 436 3.63 -8.23 15.20
C ILE A 436 4.58 -9.32 15.75
N GLY A 437 4.55 -9.63 17.05
CA GLY A 437 5.36 -10.71 17.64
C GLY A 437 6.87 -10.47 17.68
N THR A 438 7.32 -9.28 17.31
CA THR A 438 8.71 -8.79 17.37
C THR A 438 8.70 -7.28 17.63
N ASN A 439 9.86 -6.64 17.65
CA ASN A 439 10.00 -5.20 17.82
C ASN A 439 10.93 -4.61 16.75
N THR A 440 10.92 -3.29 16.63
CA THR A 440 11.73 -2.60 15.62
C THR A 440 13.23 -2.81 15.82
N ARG A 441 13.71 -3.10 17.03
CA ARG A 441 15.13 -3.39 17.30
C ARG A 441 15.56 -4.73 16.71
N GLU A 442 14.80 -5.79 17.00
CA GLU A 442 15.01 -7.13 16.43
C GLU A 442 14.94 -7.09 14.90
N MET A 443 13.98 -6.34 14.33
CA MET A 443 13.88 -6.13 12.89
C MET A 443 15.13 -5.45 12.32
N GLY A 444 15.59 -4.37 12.96
CA GLY A 444 16.76 -3.61 12.54
C GLY A 444 18.05 -4.44 12.59
N ALA A 445 18.26 -5.20 13.67
CA ALA A 445 19.43 -6.05 13.83
C ALA A 445 19.46 -7.18 12.82
N ARG A 446 18.32 -7.86 12.60
CA ARG A 446 18.18 -8.90 11.57
C ARG A 446 18.50 -8.34 10.18
N PHE A 447 17.92 -7.18 9.85
CA PHE A 447 18.16 -6.51 8.59
C PHE A 447 19.65 -6.16 8.39
N ALA A 448 20.28 -5.57 9.40
CA ALA A 448 21.67 -5.14 9.37
C ALA A 448 22.63 -6.31 9.11
N VAL A 449 22.46 -7.42 9.84
CA VAL A 449 23.25 -8.65 9.65
C VAL A 449 23.05 -9.21 8.25
N LYS A 450 21.80 -9.35 7.81
CA LYS A 450 21.49 -9.91 6.48
C LYS A 450 22.09 -9.09 5.33
N HIS A 451 22.13 -7.77 5.48
CA HIS A 451 22.59 -6.87 4.44
C HIS A 451 24.10 -6.60 4.47
N GLY A 452 24.84 -7.22 5.40
CA GLY A 452 26.29 -7.10 5.49
C GLY A 452 26.76 -5.76 6.03
N LEU A 453 25.98 -5.12 6.91
CA LEU A 453 26.39 -3.91 7.60
C LEU A 453 27.60 -4.21 8.53
N PRO A 454 28.51 -3.24 8.76
CA PRO A 454 29.63 -3.44 9.68
C PRO A 454 29.22 -4.00 11.05
N ARG A 455 30.02 -4.93 11.60
CA ARG A 455 29.70 -5.66 12.84
C ARG A 455 29.35 -4.71 14.00
N VAL A 456 30.11 -3.63 14.16
CA VAL A 456 29.89 -2.63 15.20
C VAL A 456 28.46 -2.05 15.16
N TYR A 457 27.92 -1.82 13.96
CA TYR A 457 26.57 -1.28 13.79
C TYR A 457 25.50 -2.33 14.06
N CYS A 458 25.73 -3.59 13.67
CA CYS A 458 24.84 -4.70 14.05
C CYS A 458 24.74 -4.83 15.58
N ASN A 459 25.87 -4.75 16.28
CA ASN A 459 25.92 -4.82 17.74
C ASN A 459 25.23 -3.63 18.40
N VAL A 460 25.43 -2.41 17.90
CA VAL A 460 24.74 -1.22 18.41
C VAL A 460 23.23 -1.34 18.23
N ILE A 461 22.74 -1.66 17.02
CA ILE A 461 21.29 -1.77 16.75
C ILE A 461 20.63 -2.81 17.65
N GLN A 462 21.31 -3.94 17.89
CA GLN A 462 20.80 -5.03 18.72
C GLN A 462 20.80 -4.70 20.23
N TRP A 463 21.86 -4.05 20.73
CA TRP A 463 22.14 -3.98 22.17
C TRP A 463 22.05 -2.56 22.77
N VAL A 464 21.68 -1.53 22.01
CA VAL A 464 21.61 -0.13 22.50
C VAL A 464 20.74 0.06 23.75
N GLU A 465 19.74 -0.79 24.00
CA GLU A 465 18.91 -0.73 25.22
C GLU A 465 19.38 -1.66 26.34
N SER A 466 20.35 -2.52 26.07
CA SER A 466 20.91 -3.47 27.03
C SER A 466 22.42 -3.64 26.81
N PRO A 467 23.23 -2.57 26.99
CA PRO A 467 24.65 -2.57 26.62
C PRO A 467 25.48 -3.60 27.37
N GLU A 468 25.08 -4.02 28.59
CA GLU A 468 25.75 -5.07 29.35
C GLU A 468 25.68 -6.46 28.68
N ARG A 469 24.72 -6.67 27.77
CA ARG A 469 24.55 -7.92 27.03
C ARG A 469 25.42 -8.01 25.77
N ALA A 470 26.07 -6.92 25.37
CA ALA A 470 26.95 -6.93 24.21
C ALA A 470 28.23 -7.71 24.53
N GLU A 471 28.59 -8.71 23.72
CA GLU A 471 29.81 -9.50 23.89
C GLU A 471 31.03 -8.87 23.17
N ALA A 472 30.77 -7.93 22.26
CA ALA A 472 31.78 -7.22 21.49
C ALA A 472 31.34 -5.77 21.24
N ASP A 473 32.32 -4.90 20.98
CA ASP A 473 32.11 -3.48 20.69
C ASP A 473 31.36 -2.74 21.84
N GLN A 474 31.56 -3.19 23.08
CA GLN A 474 30.83 -2.76 24.29
C GLN A 474 30.92 -1.25 24.53
N GLU A 475 32.08 -0.64 24.28
CA GLU A 475 32.32 0.78 24.48
C GLU A 475 31.41 1.63 23.58
N ILE A 476 31.27 1.24 22.30
CA ILE A 476 30.42 1.96 21.34
C ILE A 476 28.94 1.70 21.64
N VAL A 477 28.56 0.46 21.95
CA VAL A 477 27.18 0.14 22.34
C VAL A 477 26.76 0.96 23.57
N ALA A 478 27.62 1.03 24.59
CA ALA A 478 27.36 1.78 25.80
C ALA A 478 27.39 3.30 25.56
N ALA A 479 28.31 3.82 24.74
CA ALA A 479 28.34 5.24 24.38
C ALA A 479 27.06 5.68 23.66
N VAL A 480 26.58 4.89 22.69
CA VAL A 480 25.33 5.16 21.96
C VAL A 480 24.12 5.02 22.89
N SER A 481 24.13 4.03 23.79
CA SER A 481 23.09 3.85 24.82
C SER A 481 22.99 5.06 25.76
N LEU A 482 24.13 5.57 26.22
CA LEU A 482 24.21 6.77 27.07
C LEU A 482 23.76 8.03 26.31
N ALA A 483 24.19 8.20 25.07
CA ALA A 483 23.75 9.29 24.20
C ALA A 483 22.23 9.27 24.00
N ARG A 484 21.65 8.09 23.77
CA ARG A 484 20.20 7.90 23.69
C ARG A 484 19.49 8.29 24.97
N HIS A 485 20.02 7.87 26.13
CA HIS A 485 19.50 8.25 27.44
C HIS A 485 19.48 9.78 27.62
N LEU A 486 20.58 10.45 27.27
CA LEU A 486 20.71 11.91 27.36
C LEU A 486 19.75 12.64 26.42
N CYS A 487 19.54 12.15 25.20
CA CYS A 487 18.53 12.69 24.27
C CYS A 487 17.12 12.62 24.87
N LEU A 488 16.74 11.47 25.44
CA LEU A 488 15.44 11.28 26.08
C LEU A 488 15.26 12.22 27.28
N HIS A 489 16.27 12.34 28.13
CA HIS A 489 16.25 13.21 29.31
C HIS A 489 16.13 14.69 28.93
N ASN A 490 16.88 15.15 27.92
CA ASN A 490 16.91 16.56 27.53
C ASN A 490 15.85 16.93 26.46
N HIS A 491 14.99 15.98 26.10
CA HIS A 491 13.97 16.09 25.06
C HIS A 491 14.54 16.53 23.71
N VAL A 492 15.66 15.93 23.30
CA VAL A 492 16.25 16.10 21.96
C VAL A 492 15.52 15.16 21.00
N GLY A 493 14.46 15.64 20.38
CA GLY A 493 13.63 14.87 19.46
C GLY A 493 12.69 13.91 20.21
N TYR A 494 12.09 12.98 19.47
CA TYR A 494 11.22 11.96 20.03
C TYR A 494 11.21 10.70 19.15
N CYS A 495 11.56 9.56 19.74
CA CYS A 495 11.61 8.27 19.04
C CYS A 495 10.42 7.34 19.30
N GLY A 496 9.39 7.81 20.03
CA GLY A 496 8.23 7.00 20.40
C GLY A 496 8.30 6.45 21.83
N ASP A 497 9.47 6.45 22.45
CA ASP A 497 9.64 6.07 23.85
C ASP A 497 9.33 7.24 24.77
N VAL A 498 8.53 6.98 25.82
CA VAL A 498 8.08 8.00 26.76
C VAL A 498 9.31 8.68 27.40
N PRO A 499 9.42 10.03 27.36
CA PRO A 499 10.48 10.73 28.05
C PRO A 499 10.36 10.41 29.53
N ARG A 500 11.40 9.83 30.12
CA ARG A 500 11.37 9.56 31.55
C ARG A 500 11.54 10.91 32.25
N ASP A 501 10.45 11.50 32.73
CA ASP A 501 10.49 12.67 33.63
C ASP A 501 11.31 12.38 34.91
N ARG A 502 11.67 11.10 35.14
CA ARG A 502 12.69 10.62 36.06
C ARG A 502 13.58 9.58 35.37
N SER A 503 14.32 10.00 34.34
CA SER A 503 15.45 9.20 33.87
C SER A 503 16.38 8.91 35.05
N PRO A 504 16.81 7.65 35.27
CA PRO A 504 17.78 7.37 36.32
C PRO A 504 19.03 8.20 36.08
N ASP A 505 19.68 8.66 37.15
CA ASP A 505 20.98 9.33 37.06
C ASP A 505 21.94 8.48 36.22
N ILE A 506 22.88 9.11 35.51
CA ILE A 506 23.82 8.40 34.62
C ILE A 506 24.50 7.25 35.37
N GLU A 507 24.83 7.45 36.65
CA GLU A 507 25.43 6.46 37.55
C GLU A 507 24.69 5.11 37.63
N LEU A 508 23.36 5.13 37.42
CA LEU A 508 22.47 3.98 37.55
C LEU A 508 22.14 3.33 36.19
N THR A 509 22.68 3.85 35.09
CA THR A 509 22.44 3.30 33.75
C THR A 509 23.37 2.11 33.48
N GLU A 510 22.86 1.08 32.80
CA GLU A 510 23.68 -0.03 32.28
C GLU A 510 24.83 0.47 31.40
N ALA A 511 24.57 1.54 30.62
CA ALA A 511 25.59 2.19 29.81
C ALA A 511 26.78 2.66 30.64
N TRP A 512 26.54 3.32 31.77
CA TRP A 512 27.61 3.75 32.67
C TRP A 512 28.32 2.60 33.36
N HIS A 513 27.62 1.52 33.71
CA HIS A 513 28.25 0.33 34.29
C HIS A 513 29.31 -0.29 33.39
N VAL A 514 29.11 -0.22 32.08
CA VAL A 514 30.08 -0.62 31.06
C VAL A 514 31.17 0.45 30.91
N LEU A 515 30.80 1.71 30.69
CA LEU A 515 31.75 2.79 30.40
C LEU A 515 32.72 3.07 31.56
N ARG A 516 32.26 3.00 32.82
CA ARG A 516 33.10 3.28 34.00
C ARG A 516 34.33 2.36 34.12
N GLN A 517 34.32 1.21 33.45
CA GLN A 517 35.44 0.27 33.43
C GLN A 517 36.53 0.67 32.42
N HIS A 518 36.21 1.59 31.51
CA HIS A 518 37.03 1.97 30.36
C HIS A 518 37.47 3.44 30.38
N VAL A 519 36.95 4.25 31.32
CA VAL A 519 37.37 5.64 31.50
C VAL A 519 38.71 5.75 32.25
N PHE A 520 39.43 6.84 32.01
CA PHE A 520 40.68 7.14 32.69
C PHE A 520 40.49 7.44 34.20
N PRO A 521 41.50 7.20 35.07
CA PRO A 521 41.34 7.30 36.53
C PRO A 521 40.88 8.68 37.06
N SER A 522 41.20 9.77 36.35
CA SER A 522 40.80 11.13 36.72
C SER A 522 39.45 11.56 36.12
N PHE A 523 38.68 10.63 35.55
CA PHE A 523 37.39 10.95 34.92
C PHE A 523 36.40 11.47 35.96
N ASN A 524 35.83 12.65 35.70
CA ASN A 524 34.84 13.27 36.56
C ASN A 524 33.44 13.16 35.93
N LEU A 525 32.64 12.22 36.46
CA LEU A 525 31.31 11.96 35.94
C LEU A 525 30.37 13.15 36.05
N ARG A 526 30.39 13.90 37.16
CA ARG A 526 29.55 15.08 37.34
C ARG A 526 29.88 16.18 36.32
N GLN A 527 31.17 16.35 36.03
CA GLN A 527 31.62 17.30 35.02
C GLN A 527 31.20 16.87 33.61
N PHE A 528 31.32 15.58 33.29
CA PHE A 528 30.81 15.02 32.04
C PHE A 528 29.31 15.23 31.90
N GLU A 529 28.53 14.87 32.91
CA GLU A 529 27.08 15.00 32.94
C GLU A 529 26.65 16.45 32.69
N ALA A 530 27.25 17.42 33.41
CA ALA A 530 26.97 18.83 33.22
C ALA A 530 27.23 19.31 31.76
N GLN A 531 28.35 18.88 31.16
CA GLN A 531 28.68 19.23 29.77
C GLN A 531 27.77 18.52 28.77
N ALA A 532 27.43 17.25 29.00
CA ALA A 532 26.54 16.48 28.15
C ALA A 532 25.12 17.06 28.13
N HIS A 533 24.60 17.53 29.27
CA HIS A 533 23.33 18.25 29.35
C HIS A 533 23.39 19.61 28.65
N ALA A 534 24.48 20.36 28.81
CA ALA A 534 24.67 21.64 28.11
C ALA A 534 24.68 21.43 26.58
N PHE A 535 25.44 20.44 26.11
CA PHE A 535 25.54 20.10 24.69
C PHE A 535 24.21 19.57 24.13
N SER A 536 23.47 18.77 24.90
CA SER A 536 22.12 18.31 24.50
C SER A 536 21.15 19.48 24.28
N LYS A 537 21.22 20.52 25.13
CA LYS A 537 20.41 21.74 24.97
C LYS A 537 20.81 22.53 23.73
N GLU A 538 22.11 22.64 23.45
CA GLU A 538 22.64 23.28 22.25
C GLU A 538 22.15 22.57 20.98
N ILE A 539 22.34 21.24 20.89
CA ILE A 539 21.87 20.42 19.77
C ILE A 539 20.37 20.62 19.55
N ARG A 540 19.57 20.58 20.63
CA ARG A 540 18.13 20.77 20.53
C ARG A 540 17.75 22.14 19.95
N LEU A 541 18.43 23.21 20.37
CA LEU A 541 18.15 24.55 19.88
C LEU A 541 18.58 24.72 18.41
N GLU A 542 19.74 24.17 18.03
CA GLU A 542 20.25 24.17 16.66
C GLU A 542 19.31 23.41 15.71
N LEU A 543 18.93 22.18 16.06
CA LEU A 543 18.06 21.34 15.23
C LEU A 543 16.61 21.87 15.13
N LEU A 544 16.17 22.69 16.08
CA LEU A 544 14.92 23.45 15.99
C LEU A 544 15.03 24.72 15.12
N GLY A 545 16.20 25.00 14.54
CA GLY A 545 16.48 26.21 13.76
C GLY A 545 16.50 27.48 14.60
N ARG A 546 16.79 27.39 15.90
CA ARG A 546 16.77 28.52 16.85
C ARG A 546 18.15 29.12 17.12
N ILE A 547 19.21 28.49 16.61
CA ILE A 547 20.59 29.00 16.61
C ILE A 547 21.10 28.81 15.17
N LEU A 548 21.58 29.90 14.56
CA LEU A 548 22.22 29.95 13.24
C LEU A 548 23.73 30.05 13.38
#